data_AF-A0A831KUZ2-F1
#
_entry.id   AF-A0A831KUZ2-F1
#
_cell.length_a   1.000
_cell.length_b   1.000
_cell.length_c   1.000
_cell.angle_alpha   90.00
_cell.angle_beta   90.00
_cell.angle_gamma   90.00
#
_symmetry.space_group_name_H-M   'P 1'
#
loop_
_entity.id
_entity.type
_entity.pdbx_description
1 polymer ?
#
loop_
_entity_poly.entity_id
_entity_poly.type
_entity_poly.pdbx_seq_one_letter_code
_entity_poly.pdbx_strand_id
1 'polypeptide(L)' 'MAEILDRLGEILEARKDADPRSSYVASLYHKGQDAILRKISEEATETILAA' A
#
# COMPACT_ATOMS: atom_id res chain seq x y z
N MET A 1 10.10 15.81 4.44
CA MET A 1 8.97 15.19 3.73
C MET A 1 9.44 14.12 2.75
N ALA A 2 10.38 14.43 1.84
CA ALA A 2 11.02 13.43 0.97
C ALA A 2 11.62 12.25 1.75
N GLU A 3 12.47 12.51 2.75
CA GLU A 3 13.09 11.46 3.58
C GLU A 3 12.11 10.47 4.22
N ILE A 4 10.94 10.95 4.67
CA ILE A 4 9.92 10.08 5.28
C ILE A 4 9.29 9.17 4.23
N LEU A 5 9.01 9.71 3.04
CA LEU A 5 8.44 8.92 1.94
C LEU A 5 9.45 7.93 1.37
N ASP A 6 10.74 8.30 1.31
CA ASP A 6 11.81 7.40 0.88
C ASP A 6 11.93 6.20 1.82
N ARG A 7 11.98 6.46 3.14
CA ARG A 7 11.99 5.40 4.16
C ARG A 7 10.73 4.54 4.13
N LEU A 8 9.57 5.13 3.84
CA LEU A 8 8.35 4.37 3.65
C LEU A 8 8.46 3.45 2.43
N GLY A 9 9.01 3.94 1.32
CA GLY A 9 9.30 3.16 0.13
C GLY A 9 10.17 1.94 0.42
N GLU A 10 11.27 2.13 1.16
CA GLU A 10 12.14 1.03 1.61
C GLU A 10 11.39 -0.03 2.41
N ILE A 11 10.49 0.39 3.32
CA ILE A 11 9.66 -0.53 4.12
C ILE A 11 8.66 -1.29 3.24
N LEU A 12 8.08 -0.65 2.23
CA LEU A 12 7.15 -1.29 1.31
C LEU A 12 7.88 -2.34 0.46
N GLU A 13 9.05 -2.01 -0.09
CA GLU A 13 9.89 -2.93 -0.85
C GLU A 13 10.30 -4.15 -0.03
N ALA A 14 10.77 -3.95 1.21
CA ALA A 14 11.14 -5.02 2.12
C ALA A 14 9.97 -5.99 2.46
N ARG A 15 8.72 -5.57 2.22
CA ARG A 15 7.51 -6.35 2.52
C ARG A 15 6.87 -7.01 1.31
N LYS A 16 7.42 -6.85 0.10
CA LYS A 16 6.85 -7.44 -1.13
C LYS A 16 6.68 -8.95 -1.06
N ASP A 17 7.69 -9.65 -0.55
CA ASP A 17 7.74 -11.12 -0.47
C ASP A 17 7.62 -11.67 0.96
N ALA A 18 7.25 -10.81 1.93
CA ALA A 18 7.08 -11.23 3.32
C ALA A 18 5.84 -12.12 3.51
N ASP A 19 5.79 -12.92 4.59
CA ASP A 19 4.58 -13.72 4.92
C ASP A 19 3.34 -12.81 4.90
N PRO A 20 2.30 -13.12 4.13
CA PRO A 20 1.12 -12.26 4.00
C PRO A 20 0.37 -12.01 5.32
N ARG A 21 0.61 -12.80 6.36
CA ARG A 21 0.05 -12.62 7.71
C ARG A 21 0.89 -11.68 8.58
N SER A 22 2.12 -11.36 8.15
CA SER A 22 3.04 -10.51 8.91
C SER A 22 2.67 -9.03 8.89
N SER A 23 1.98 -8.57 7.85
CA SER A 23 1.52 -7.18 7.75
C SER A 23 0.41 -7.02 6.71
N TYR A 24 -0.35 -5.93 6.84
CA TYR A 24 -1.38 -5.58 5.86
C TYR A 24 -0.80 -5.37 4.45
N VAL A 25 0.35 -4.69 4.33
CA VAL A 25 1.04 -4.46 3.06
C VAL A 25 1.46 -5.78 2.41
N ALA A 26 2.07 -6.70 3.17
CA ALA A 26 2.42 -8.03 2.65
C ALA A 26 1.17 -8.80 2.19
N SER A 27 0.06 -8.68 2.93
CA SER A 27 -1.22 -9.27 2.52
C SER A 27 -1.75 -8.70 1.20
N LEU A 28 -1.53 -7.41 0.93
CA LEU A 28 -1.93 -6.77 -0.32
C LEU A 28 -1.05 -7.20 -1.48
N TYR A 29 0.28 -7.27 -1.29
CA TYR A 29 1.18 -7.78 -2.31
C TYR A 29 0.85 -9.22 -2.70
N HIS A 30 0.58 -10.09 -1.73
CA HIS A 30 0.15 -11.46 -1.99
C HIS A 30 -1.21 -11.56 -2.69
N LYS A 31 -2.15 -10.63 -2.44
CA LYS A 31 -3.43 -10.57 -3.15
C LYS A 31 -3.28 -10.07 -4.59
N GLY A 32 -2.16 -9.44 -4.92
CA GLY A 32 -1.84 -8.99 -6.27
C GLY A 32 -2.34 -7.59 -6.63
N GLN A 33 -2.01 -7.19 -7.86
CA GLN A 33 -2.17 -5.82 -8.35
C GLN A 33 -3.62 -5.31 -8.31
N ASP A 34 -4.60 -6.16 -8.64
CA ASP A 34 -6.02 -5.76 -8.66
C ASP A 34 -6.52 -5.34 -7.26
N ALA A 35 -6.07 -6.01 -6.20
CA ALA A 35 -6.43 -5.66 -4.83
C ALA A 35 -5.85 -4.30 -4.41
N ILE A 36 -4.63 -3.99 -4.87
CA ILE A 36 -3.97 -2.70 -4.63
C ILE A 36 -4.68 -1.59 -5.41
N LEU A 37 -4.98 -1.81 -6.69
CA LEU A 37 -5.67 -0.84 -7.55
C LEU A 37 -7.07 -0.52 -7.00
N ARG A 38 -7.80 -1.52 -6.52
CA ARG A 38 -9.10 -1.30 -5.86
C ARG A 38 -8.98 -0.36 -4.66
N LYS A 39 -7.98 -0.55 -3.79
CA LYS A 39 -7.75 0.33 -2.65
C LYS A 39 -7.39 1.75 -3.09
N ILE A 40 -6.56 1.92 -4.13
CA ILE A 40 -6.25 3.25 -4.67
C ILE A 40 -7.52 3.97 -5.14
N SER A 41 -8.40 3.27 -5.88
CA SER A 41 -9.65 3.86 -6.36
C SER A 41 -10.61 4.25 -5.23
N GLU A 42 -10.66 3.46 -4.15
CA GLU A 42 -11.47 3.74 -2.96
C GLU A 42 -10.98 5.03 -2.27
N GLU A 43 -9.70 5.10 -1.90
CA GLU A 43 -9.12 6.26 -1.19
C GLU A 43 -9.17 7.54 -2.06
N ALA A 44 -8.99 7.42 -3.37
CA ALA A 44 -9.13 8.55 -4.28
C ALA A 44 -10.55 9.12 -4.26
N THR A 45 -11.57 8.25 -4.24
CA THR A 45 -12.98 8.68 -4.15
C THR A 45 -13.26 9.34 -2.81
N GLU A 46 -12.80 8.75 -1.71
CA GLU A 46 -12.96 9.32 -0.37
C GLU A 46 -12.27 10.69 -0.24
N THR A 47 -11.09 10.84 -0.83
CA THR A 47 -10.35 12.12 -0.84
C THR A 47 -11.13 13.21 -1.57
N ILE A 48 -11.75 12.90 -2.72
CA ILE A 48 -12.58 13.85 -3.47
C ILE A 48 -13.80 14.26 -2.66
N LEU A 49 -14.45 13.30 -1.97
CA LEU A 49 -15.65 13.57 -1.16
C LEU A 49 -15.36 14.39 0.10
N ALA A 50 -14.12 14.34 0.60
CA ALA A 50 -13.71 15.04 1.82
C ALA A 50 -13.17 16.47 1.58
N ALA A 51 -12.90 16.85 0.32
CA ALA A 51 -12.40 18.17 -0.07
C ALA A 51 -13.53 19.23 -0.11
#